data_AF-A0A0F4GPJ6-F1
#
_entry.id   AF-A0A0F4GPJ6-F1
#
_cell.length_a   1.000
_cell.length_b   1.000
_cell.length_c   1.000
_cell.angle_alpha   90.00
_cell.angle_beta   90.00
_cell.angle_gamma   90.00
#
_symmetry.space_group_name_H-M   'P 1'
#
loop_
_entity.id
_entity.type
_entity.pdbx_description
1 polymer ?
#
loop_
_entity_poly.entity_id
_entity_poly.type
_entity_poly.pdbx_seq_one_letter_code
_entity_poly.pdbx_strand_id
1 'polypeptide(L)'
;MQRAAAVAPPTGQHLYAYCHVKTNQVLYSLSRNLNNSHLKQLPDVGANYTPPKLRKDHWRPLFAVSLPPTEDGRLQKVDMMRMLREYRKLHELYWESSDEMRRPTSQKKIDAMQRKLEDRGGSKKETVYDIVAREKKKMRVKMVMDQKANSIADLAATLLKQDEEGARLKEELDARLAAERERDLSEIIRLAQSSDAVLQRHLMKEKALREKIASLPAGEAKPHRITLKQKNIDLARWHWARKQVRIAREARAAQARVDREAQAAEAGEGAEAAAGGEGVENAIEDWSEEDIAYLRENLEPFPKNLKMHVSSNQRTPAKTYFTADGVTVRWANTGDAEFAAQWPTGVALEPLGITRYSHPKLPDSPEDPEFEPIKEVAEFKALQWTKRKENWELSPGIADRVMARRAEMGLEEHPDLANKLQFAEYQPETETAEMLAFEAEEAELEESAGEEVSIELGEATKTEEGVEVVEDVEPEEYDVLVKPTMTLQERRAAITRMHKRALEAAKEQAEARLRKRKLDKRDRRKEANAKQGLSGKIDPSTIPDVSPSGAGAEVRGS
;
A
#
# COMPACT_ATOMS: atom_id res chain seq x y z
N MET A 1 -11.87 -40.79 18.59
CA MET A 1 -12.04 -39.80 17.52
C MET A 1 -11.08 -38.64 17.77
N GLN A 2 -9.90 -38.68 17.16
CA GLN A 2 -8.95 -37.58 17.20
C GLN A 2 -9.55 -36.41 16.40
N ARG A 3 -9.87 -35.29 17.06
CA ARG A 3 -10.17 -34.04 16.35
C ARG A 3 -8.90 -33.67 15.61
N ALA A 4 -8.89 -33.87 14.29
CA ALA A 4 -7.89 -33.26 13.43
C ALA A 4 -7.84 -31.78 13.80
N ALA A 5 -6.68 -31.31 14.23
CA ALA A 5 -6.45 -29.89 14.41
C ALA A 5 -6.71 -29.27 13.05
N ALA A 6 -7.88 -28.65 12.88
CA ALA A 6 -8.21 -27.89 11.69
C ALA A 6 -7.08 -26.88 11.55
N VAL A 7 -6.21 -27.12 10.56
CA VAL A 7 -5.20 -26.16 10.13
C VAL A 7 -5.97 -24.88 9.94
N ALA A 8 -5.70 -23.88 10.79
CA ALA A 8 -6.40 -22.61 10.68
C ALA A 8 -6.30 -22.18 9.21
N PRO A 9 -7.42 -21.86 8.53
CA PRO A 9 -7.37 -21.38 7.16
C PRO A 9 -6.33 -20.25 7.12
N PRO A 10 -5.52 -20.10 6.04
CA PRO A 10 -4.39 -19.17 5.99
C PRO A 10 -4.83 -17.73 6.33
N THR A 11 -4.92 -17.47 7.64
CA THR A 11 -5.58 -16.29 8.20
C THR A 11 -4.57 -15.18 8.09
N GLY A 12 -4.66 -14.39 7.01
CA GLY A 12 -3.90 -13.16 7.00
C GLY A 12 -3.50 -12.56 5.68
N GLN A 13 -4.23 -12.79 4.58
CA GLN A 13 -3.99 -12.05 3.35
C GLN A 13 -4.78 -10.74 3.30
N HIS A 14 -5.91 -10.69 4.00
CA HIS A 14 -6.84 -9.57 3.89
C HIS A 14 -6.69 -8.56 5.03
N LEU A 15 -6.83 -7.28 4.71
CA LEU A 15 -7.01 -6.18 5.65
C LEU A 15 -8.43 -5.63 5.52
N TYR A 16 -9.11 -5.40 6.64
CA TYR A 16 -10.49 -4.93 6.65
C TYR A 16 -10.58 -3.57 7.34
N ALA A 17 -11.31 -2.64 6.74
CA ALA A 17 -11.70 -1.38 7.36
C ALA A 17 -13.21 -1.31 7.57
N TYR A 18 -13.61 -0.68 8.67
CA TYR A 18 -15.00 -0.43 9.02
C TYR A 18 -15.20 1.05 9.29
N CYS A 19 -16.33 1.60 8.90
CA CYS A 19 -16.72 2.98 9.14
C CYS A 19 -17.95 3.03 10.05
N HIS A 20 -17.97 3.98 10.99
CA HIS A 20 -19.13 4.26 11.82
C HIS A 20 -20.13 5.14 11.04
N VAL A 21 -21.36 4.66 10.86
CA VAL A 21 -22.35 5.27 9.95
C VAL A 21 -22.66 6.74 10.24
N LYS A 22 -22.63 7.15 11.52
CA LYS A 22 -23.00 8.52 11.93
C LYS A 22 -21.82 9.47 12.11
N THR A 23 -20.64 8.94 12.45
CA THR A 23 -19.49 9.76 12.90
C THR A 23 -18.31 9.66 11.95
N ASN A 24 -18.39 8.78 10.94
CA ASN A 24 -17.32 8.52 9.97
C ASN A 24 -15.99 8.11 10.60
N GLN A 25 -16.01 7.64 11.85
CA GLN A 25 -14.84 7.07 12.48
C GLN A 25 -14.50 5.74 11.82
N VAL A 26 -13.22 5.52 11.54
CA VAL A 26 -12.75 4.30 10.87
C VAL A 26 -12.07 3.34 11.85
N LEU A 27 -12.21 2.03 11.66
CA LEU A 27 -11.50 1.02 12.44
C LEU A 27 -10.87 0.00 11.51
N TYR A 28 -9.60 -0.32 11.75
CA TYR A 28 -8.88 -1.32 10.98
C TYR A 28 -8.88 -2.66 11.72
N SER A 29 -8.98 -3.77 10.98
CA SER A 29 -8.88 -5.11 11.52
C SER A 29 -8.16 -6.05 10.55
N LEU A 30 -7.38 -6.97 11.11
CA LEU A 30 -6.82 -8.11 10.37
C LEU A 30 -7.82 -9.26 10.24
N SER A 31 -8.99 -9.14 10.86
CA SER A 31 -10.05 -10.14 10.88
C SER A 31 -11.31 -9.60 10.21
N ARG A 32 -12.06 -10.51 9.58
CA ARG A 32 -13.35 -10.21 8.94
C ARG A 32 -14.45 -9.78 9.92
N ASN A 33 -14.24 -9.95 11.23
CA ASN A 33 -15.18 -9.54 12.26
C ASN A 33 -14.51 -8.52 13.18
N LEU A 34 -15.26 -7.50 13.55
CA LEU A 34 -14.80 -6.44 14.44
C LEU A 34 -15.05 -6.83 15.91
N ASN A 35 -13.97 -6.88 16.69
CA ASN A 35 -13.97 -7.13 18.14
C ASN A 35 -13.91 -5.83 18.96
N ASN A 36 -14.38 -5.85 20.22
CA ASN A 36 -14.33 -4.69 21.14
C ASN A 36 -12.90 -4.17 21.39
N SER A 37 -11.87 -5.01 21.26
CA SER A 37 -10.46 -4.57 21.39
C SER A 37 -10.06 -3.55 20.34
N HIS A 38 -10.72 -3.51 19.18
CA HIS A 38 -10.44 -2.53 18.13
C HIS A 38 -10.86 -1.11 18.52
N LEU A 39 -11.79 -0.93 19.48
CA LEU A 39 -12.17 0.40 19.97
C LEU A 39 -11.00 1.15 20.62
N LYS A 40 -9.94 0.44 21.05
CA LYS A 40 -8.69 1.04 21.53
C LYS A 40 -7.94 1.84 20.46
N GLN A 41 -8.30 1.70 19.18
CA GLN A 41 -7.77 2.51 18.11
C GLN A 41 -8.36 3.92 18.08
N LEU A 42 -9.49 4.17 18.77
CA LEU A 42 -10.11 5.49 18.84
C LEU A 42 -9.45 6.31 19.95
N PRO A 43 -9.09 7.58 19.69
CA PRO A 43 -8.57 8.47 20.70
C PRO A 43 -9.70 8.89 21.65
N ASP A 44 -9.33 9.27 22.88
CA ASP A 44 -10.28 9.88 23.80
C ASP A 44 -10.53 11.34 23.41
N VAL A 45 -11.59 11.58 22.62
CA VAL A 45 -12.02 12.94 22.23
C VAL A 45 -12.99 13.56 23.25
N GLY A 46 -13.24 12.87 24.37
CA GLY A 46 -14.05 13.32 25.49
C GLY A 46 -15.25 12.41 25.80
N ALA A 47 -15.93 12.74 26.89
CA ALA A 47 -17.12 12.01 27.33
C ALA A 47 -18.21 11.96 26.25
N ASN A 48 -18.83 10.77 26.10
CA ASN A 48 -19.92 10.44 25.16
C ASN A 48 -19.54 10.22 23.69
N TYR A 49 -18.26 10.38 23.35
CA TYR A 49 -17.81 10.32 21.97
C TYR A 49 -17.13 9.00 21.59
N THR A 50 -16.56 8.32 22.57
CA THR A 50 -16.03 6.96 22.40
C THR A 50 -17.09 5.96 22.86
N PRO A 51 -17.63 5.12 21.96
CA PRO A 51 -18.65 4.16 22.36
C PRO A 51 -18.05 3.12 23.33
N PRO A 52 -18.74 2.78 24.43
CA PRO A 52 -18.22 1.83 25.43
C PRO A 52 -18.16 0.39 24.90
N LYS A 53 -19.01 0.05 23.93
CA LYS A 53 -19.12 -1.28 23.33
C LYS A 53 -19.40 -1.15 21.84
N LEU A 54 -18.89 -2.09 21.06
CA LEU A 54 -19.14 -2.16 19.64
C LEU A 54 -20.59 -2.60 19.38
N ARG A 55 -21.31 -1.78 18.61
CA ARG A 55 -22.69 -2.01 18.17
C ARG A 55 -22.72 -2.39 16.70
N LYS A 56 -23.22 -3.58 16.36
CA LYS A 56 -23.17 -4.13 14.99
C LYS A 56 -23.84 -3.22 13.96
N ASP A 57 -24.93 -2.57 14.35
CA ASP A 57 -25.73 -1.68 13.52
C ASP A 57 -25.04 -0.37 13.14
N HIS A 58 -24.11 0.10 13.99
CA HIS A 58 -23.41 1.37 13.81
C HIS A 58 -22.16 1.26 12.93
N TRP A 59 -21.60 0.06 12.78
CA TRP A 59 -20.35 -0.16 12.06
C TRP A 59 -20.61 -0.92 10.77
N ARG A 60 -20.14 -0.37 9.66
CA ARG A 60 -20.28 -0.94 8.32
C ARG A 60 -18.92 -1.20 7.71
N PRO A 61 -18.76 -2.26 6.90
CA PRO A 61 -17.60 -2.42 6.03
C PRO A 61 -17.36 -1.14 5.21
N LEU A 62 -16.11 -0.66 5.17
CA LEU A 62 -15.70 0.48 4.34
C LEU A 62 -14.98 -0.02 3.09
N PHE A 63 -13.84 -0.68 3.29
CA PHE A 63 -13.08 -1.35 2.25
C PHE A 63 -12.44 -2.62 2.79
N ALA A 64 -12.10 -3.53 1.89
CA ALA A 64 -11.22 -4.66 2.16
C ALA A 64 -10.08 -4.68 1.16
N VAL A 65 -8.86 -4.92 1.64
CA VAL A 65 -7.67 -5.07 0.80
C VAL A 65 -7.29 -6.54 0.79
N SER A 66 -7.23 -7.12 -0.39
CA SER A 66 -6.69 -8.45 -0.64
C SER A 66 -5.27 -8.32 -1.19
N LEU A 67 -4.31 -8.92 -0.51
CA LEU A 67 -2.91 -8.93 -0.92
C LEU A 67 -2.56 -10.28 -1.53
N PRO A 68 -1.49 -10.36 -2.37
CA PRO A 68 -1.04 -11.61 -2.93
C PRO A 68 -0.81 -12.68 -1.85
N PRO A 69 -1.09 -13.97 -2.13
CA PRO A 69 -0.92 -15.08 -1.19
C PRO A 69 0.56 -15.48 -1.01
N THR A 70 1.46 -14.50 -0.98
CA THR A 70 2.90 -14.66 -0.79
C THR A 70 3.28 -14.33 0.65
N GLU A 71 4.45 -14.81 1.12
CA GLU A 71 4.96 -14.41 2.45
C GLU A 71 5.20 -12.90 2.52
N ASP A 72 5.63 -12.30 1.40
CA ASP A 72 5.83 -10.86 1.25
C ASP A 72 4.50 -10.10 1.41
N GLY A 73 3.40 -10.58 0.80
CA GLY A 73 2.07 -10.00 0.96
C GLY A 73 1.59 -10.01 2.43
N ARG A 74 1.89 -11.07 3.18
CA ARG A 74 1.57 -11.12 4.62
C ARG A 74 2.33 -10.06 5.42
N LEU A 75 3.59 -9.80 5.09
CA LEU A 75 4.40 -8.77 5.75
C LEU A 75 3.94 -7.37 5.33
N GLN A 76 3.68 -7.17 4.04
CA GLN A 76 3.13 -5.94 3.47
C GLN A 76 1.84 -5.53 4.18
N LYS A 77 0.98 -6.50 4.49
CA LYS A 77 -0.25 -6.28 5.28
C LYS A 77 0.01 -5.74 6.68
N VAL A 78 0.94 -6.37 7.40
CA VAL A 78 1.25 -6.02 8.79
C VAL A 78 1.85 -4.62 8.83
N ASP A 79 2.73 -4.33 7.87
CA ASP A 79 3.34 -3.03 7.66
C ASP A 79 2.29 -1.96 7.29
N MET A 80 1.37 -2.26 6.36
CA MET A 80 0.25 -1.40 6.00
C MET A 80 -0.66 -1.12 7.20
N MET A 81 -1.02 -2.14 7.99
CA MET A 81 -1.81 -1.97 9.21
C MET A 81 -1.09 -1.08 10.24
N ARG A 82 0.23 -1.18 10.35
CA ARG A 82 1.04 -0.29 11.20
C ARG A 82 0.95 1.15 10.69
N MET A 83 1.22 1.39 9.42
CA MET A 83 1.19 2.73 8.81
C MET A 83 -0.19 3.38 8.87
N LEU A 84 -1.26 2.67 8.55
CA LEU A 84 -2.63 3.19 8.63
C LEU A 84 -3.01 3.65 10.05
N ARG A 85 -2.53 2.93 11.08
CA ARG A 85 -2.73 3.33 12.47
C ARG A 85 -1.88 4.54 12.85
N GLU A 86 -0.66 4.63 12.33
CA GLU A 86 0.21 5.79 12.52
C GLU A 86 -0.36 7.03 11.84
N TYR A 87 -0.77 6.95 10.57
CA TYR A 87 -1.42 8.04 9.85
C TYR A 87 -2.70 8.51 10.53
N ARG A 88 -3.56 7.57 10.93
CA ARG A 88 -4.73 7.91 11.74
C ARG A 88 -4.38 8.71 12.98
N LYS A 89 -3.40 8.23 13.76
CA LYS A 89 -2.95 8.92 14.97
C LYS A 89 -2.41 10.31 14.65
N LEU A 90 -1.73 10.48 13.52
CA LEU A 90 -1.27 11.77 13.04
C LEU A 90 -2.43 12.70 12.69
N HIS A 91 -3.43 12.23 11.95
CA HIS A 91 -4.64 13.01 11.62
C HIS A 91 -5.43 13.43 12.84
N GLU A 92 -5.43 12.62 13.89
CA GLU A 92 -6.15 12.93 15.13
C GLU A 92 -5.38 13.90 16.04
N LEU A 93 -4.04 13.85 16.04
CA LEU A 93 -3.19 14.68 16.90
C LEU A 93 -2.74 16.00 16.25
N TYR A 94 -2.45 15.97 14.96
CA TYR A 94 -1.85 17.07 14.19
C TYR A 94 -2.80 17.60 13.11
N TRP A 95 -4.10 17.65 13.39
CA TRP A 95 -5.06 18.27 12.47
C TRP A 95 -4.94 19.79 12.47
N GLU A 96 -5.13 20.37 11.28
CA GLU A 96 -5.23 21.81 11.13
C GLU A 96 -6.67 22.27 11.34
N SER A 97 -6.87 23.31 12.17
CA SER A 97 -8.21 23.86 12.35
C SER A 97 -8.71 24.48 11.06
N SER A 98 -9.91 24.11 10.63
CA SER A 98 -10.55 24.70 9.46
C SER A 98 -10.72 26.20 9.62
N ASP A 99 -10.75 26.91 8.49
CA ASP A 99 -10.97 28.35 8.48
C ASP A 99 -12.26 28.73 9.19
N GLU A 100 -13.32 27.93 9.05
CA GLU A 100 -14.59 28.14 9.77
C GLU A 100 -14.42 28.14 11.29
N MET A 101 -13.56 27.27 11.82
CA MET A 101 -13.29 27.20 13.25
C MET A 101 -12.40 28.36 13.72
N ARG A 102 -11.46 28.79 12.89
CA ARG A 102 -10.58 29.93 13.15
C ARG A 102 -11.34 31.25 13.08
N ARG A 103 -12.34 31.36 12.21
CA ARG A 103 -13.15 32.57 12.05
C ARG A 103 -13.77 32.99 13.39
N PRO A 104 -13.65 34.28 13.77
CA PRO A 104 -14.34 34.79 14.94
C PRO A 104 -15.85 34.72 14.71
N THR A 105 -16.60 34.47 15.78
CA THR A 105 -18.06 34.46 15.70
C THR A 105 -18.56 35.88 15.39
N SER A 106 -19.44 36.02 14.41
CA SER A 106 -20.04 37.32 14.06
C SER A 106 -20.81 37.93 15.24
N GLN A 107 -20.72 39.25 15.42
CA GLN A 107 -21.40 39.97 16.49
C GLN A 107 -22.91 39.72 16.50
N LYS A 108 -23.56 39.70 15.32
CA LYS A 108 -24.98 39.38 15.19
C LYS A 108 -25.34 38.02 15.80
N LYS A 109 -24.46 37.02 15.64
CA LYS A 109 -24.66 35.67 16.21
C LYS A 109 -24.45 35.70 17.73
N ILE A 110 -23.47 36.46 18.21
CA ILE A 110 -23.22 36.68 19.65
C ILE A 110 -24.46 37.30 20.30
N ASP A 111 -24.99 38.38 19.73
CA ASP A 111 -26.18 39.08 20.27
C ASP A 111 -27.42 38.16 20.25
N ALA A 112 -27.61 37.39 19.18
CA ALA A 112 -28.70 36.42 19.09
C ALA A 112 -28.57 35.28 20.13
N MET A 113 -27.36 34.81 20.40
CA MET A 113 -27.10 33.82 21.45
C MET A 113 -27.30 34.41 22.84
N GLN A 114 -26.94 35.69 23.03
CA GLN A 114 -27.17 36.41 24.28
C GLN A 114 -28.66 36.51 24.60
N ARG A 115 -29.47 36.96 23.64
CA ARG A 115 -30.92 37.04 23.80
C ARG A 115 -31.54 35.69 24.12
N LYS A 116 -31.15 34.63 23.39
CA LYS A 116 -31.61 33.25 23.69
C LYS A 116 -31.24 32.76 25.08
N LEU A 117 -30.13 33.25 25.64
CA LEU A 117 -29.68 32.88 26.97
C LEU A 117 -30.49 33.62 28.05
N GLU A 118 -30.77 34.91 27.83
CA GLU A 118 -31.66 35.73 28.65
C GLU A 118 -33.08 35.15 28.68
N ASP A 119 -33.62 34.78 27.51
CA ASP A 119 -34.97 34.20 27.35
C ASP A 119 -35.13 32.84 28.07
N ARG A 120 -34.05 32.06 28.18
CA ARG A 120 -34.07 30.73 28.82
C ARG A 120 -34.19 30.77 30.35
N GLY A 121 -34.02 31.94 30.98
CA GLY A 121 -34.21 32.11 32.43
C GLY A 121 -33.32 31.21 33.30
N GLY A 122 -32.16 30.77 32.79
CA GLY A 122 -31.29 29.82 33.49
C GLY A 122 -30.57 30.44 34.68
N SER A 123 -30.59 29.78 35.85
CA SER A 123 -29.94 30.27 37.08
C SER A 123 -28.40 30.20 37.05
N LYS A 124 -27.80 29.65 35.99
CA LYS A 124 -26.36 29.42 35.87
C LYS A 124 -25.74 30.56 35.08
N LYS A 125 -24.67 31.17 35.63
CA LYS A 125 -23.87 32.24 35.00
C LYS A 125 -23.06 31.71 33.81
N GLU A 126 -23.70 31.08 32.83
CA GLU A 126 -23.06 30.74 31.56
C GLU A 126 -22.91 32.02 30.75
N THR A 127 -21.75 32.25 30.13
CA THR A 127 -21.55 33.39 29.24
C THR A 127 -21.77 32.97 27.79
N VAL A 128 -22.07 33.93 26.90
CA VAL A 128 -22.18 33.66 25.46
C VAL A 128 -20.91 33.04 24.90
N TYR A 129 -19.75 33.43 25.44
CA TYR A 129 -18.45 32.88 25.07
C TYR A 129 -18.31 31.39 25.42
N ASP A 130 -18.91 30.93 26.52
CA ASP A 130 -18.93 29.50 26.89
C ASP A 130 -19.74 28.66 25.88
N ILE A 131 -20.84 29.21 25.37
CA ILE A 131 -21.67 28.58 24.34
C ILE A 131 -20.89 28.47 23.04
N VAL A 132 -20.27 29.58 22.60
CA VAL A 132 -19.40 29.62 21.42
C VAL A 132 -18.26 28.61 21.55
N ALA A 133 -17.60 28.56 22.71
CA ALA A 133 -16.51 27.63 22.97
C ALA A 133 -17.00 26.17 22.88
N ARG A 134 -18.21 25.87 23.38
CA ARG A 134 -18.84 24.55 23.27
C ARG A 134 -19.19 24.20 21.83
N GLU A 135 -19.74 25.12 21.06
CA GLU A 135 -20.03 24.92 19.63
C GLU A 135 -18.74 24.63 18.86
N LYS A 136 -17.69 25.45 19.05
CA LYS A 136 -16.37 25.23 18.42
C LYS A 136 -15.76 23.89 18.86
N LYS A 137 -15.88 23.52 20.14
CA LYS A 137 -15.44 22.21 20.63
C LYS A 137 -16.21 21.06 19.98
N LYS A 138 -17.54 21.18 19.81
CA LYS A 138 -18.36 20.16 19.12
C LYS A 138 -17.97 20.04 17.64
N MET A 139 -17.77 21.16 16.95
CA MET A 139 -17.29 21.18 15.56
C MET A 139 -15.92 20.50 15.46
N ARG A 140 -15.00 20.83 16.38
CA ARG A 140 -13.70 20.15 16.46
C ARG A 140 -13.83 18.65 16.63
N VAL A 141 -14.64 18.20 17.59
CA VAL A 141 -14.82 16.76 17.83
C VAL A 141 -15.40 16.10 16.58
N LYS A 142 -16.39 16.70 15.92
CA LYS A 142 -16.96 16.17 14.67
C LYS A 142 -15.90 16.05 13.57
N MET A 143 -15.07 17.07 13.37
CA MET A 143 -14.00 17.04 12.37
C MET A 143 -12.93 16.00 12.69
N VAL A 144 -12.49 15.91 13.96
CA VAL A 144 -11.50 14.91 14.39
C VAL A 144 -12.05 13.48 14.27
N MET A 145 -13.35 13.29 14.42
CA MET A 145 -13.99 11.98 14.22
C MET A 145 -14.12 11.57 12.76
N ASP A 146 -14.29 12.54 11.86
CA ASP A 146 -14.53 12.30 10.44
C ASP A 146 -13.23 11.90 9.74
N GLN A 147 -12.90 10.62 9.84
CA GLN A 147 -11.65 10.04 9.35
C GLN A 147 -11.85 9.20 8.09
N LYS A 148 -13.06 9.19 7.51
CA LYS A 148 -13.39 8.35 6.35
C LYS A 148 -12.53 8.72 5.15
N ALA A 149 -12.56 9.98 4.71
CA ALA A 149 -11.78 10.44 3.55
C ALA A 149 -10.27 10.28 3.81
N ASN A 150 -9.79 10.68 4.99
CA ASN A 150 -8.39 10.54 5.38
C ASN A 150 -7.91 9.08 5.32
N SER A 151 -8.71 8.13 5.83
CA SER A 151 -8.33 6.70 5.82
C SER A 151 -8.15 6.14 4.41
N ILE A 152 -8.87 6.69 3.43
CA ILE A 152 -8.81 6.26 2.03
C ILE A 152 -7.57 6.84 1.37
N ALA A 153 -7.31 8.13 1.58
CA ALA A 153 -6.08 8.77 1.15
C ALA A 153 -4.84 8.10 1.78
N ASP A 154 -4.91 7.76 3.07
CA ASP A 154 -3.84 7.07 3.80
C ASP A 154 -3.57 5.67 3.24
N LEU A 155 -4.62 4.94 2.84
CA LEU A 155 -4.47 3.64 2.18
C LEU A 155 -3.72 3.78 0.85
N ALA A 156 -4.14 4.72 0.02
CA ALA A 156 -3.48 4.97 -1.27
C ALA A 156 -2.02 5.40 -1.08
N ALA A 157 -1.75 6.33 -0.15
CA ALA A 157 -0.41 6.79 0.19
C ALA A 157 0.48 5.65 0.73
N THR A 158 -0.10 4.77 1.55
CA THR A 158 0.58 3.59 2.08
C THR A 158 1.00 2.64 0.94
N LEU A 159 0.09 2.35 0.01
CA LEU A 159 0.38 1.45 -1.11
C LEU A 159 1.42 2.06 -2.07
N LEU A 160 1.35 3.36 -2.36
CA LEU A 160 2.35 4.06 -3.17
C LEU A 160 3.74 3.96 -2.54
N LYS A 161 3.83 4.25 -1.23
CA LYS A 161 5.10 4.15 -0.50
C LYS A 161 5.67 2.72 -0.51
N GLN A 162 4.81 1.72 -0.32
CA GLN A 162 5.23 0.32 -0.38
C GLN A 162 5.73 -0.08 -1.77
N ASP A 163 5.07 0.39 -2.83
CA ASP A 163 5.47 0.12 -4.20
C ASP A 163 6.83 0.77 -4.54
N GLU A 164 7.05 2.01 -4.12
CA GLU A 164 8.34 2.72 -4.27
C GLU A 164 9.47 2.02 -3.50
N GLU A 165 9.24 1.66 -2.24
CA GLU A 165 10.21 0.94 -1.42
C GLU A 165 10.50 -0.45 -2.00
N GLY A 166 9.47 -1.12 -2.52
CA GLY A 166 9.55 -2.38 -3.23
C GLY A 166 10.40 -2.32 -4.48
N ALA A 167 10.15 -1.33 -5.35
CA ALA A 167 10.89 -1.10 -6.58
C ALA A 167 12.39 -0.83 -6.29
N ARG A 168 12.68 0.02 -5.29
CA ARG A 168 14.07 0.30 -4.88
C ARG A 168 14.78 -0.95 -4.36
N LEU A 169 14.10 -1.76 -3.55
CA LEU A 169 14.68 -3.00 -3.00
C LEU A 169 14.89 -4.05 -4.08
N LYS A 170 13.96 -4.15 -5.04
CA LYS A 170 14.09 -5.04 -6.19
C LYS A 170 15.30 -4.66 -7.05
N GLU A 171 15.48 -3.38 -7.35
CA GLU A 171 16.65 -2.88 -8.07
C GLU A 171 17.97 -3.16 -7.32
N GLU A 172 18.01 -2.93 -6.01
CA GLU A 172 19.18 -3.26 -5.17
C GLU A 172 19.50 -4.77 -5.23
N LEU A 173 18.47 -5.61 -5.17
CA LEU A 173 18.60 -7.07 -5.23
C LEU A 173 19.08 -7.52 -6.60
N ASP A 174 18.48 -7.01 -7.67
CA ASP A 174 18.83 -7.34 -9.05
C ASP A 174 20.26 -6.88 -9.37
N ALA A 175 20.67 -5.69 -8.95
CA ALA A 175 22.04 -5.20 -9.07
C ALA A 175 23.03 -6.08 -8.29
N ARG A 176 22.65 -6.54 -7.09
CA ARG A 176 23.47 -7.47 -6.30
C ARG A 176 23.59 -8.84 -6.96
N LEU A 177 22.49 -9.38 -7.48
CA LEU A 177 22.48 -10.65 -8.19
C LEU A 177 23.28 -10.56 -9.49
N ALA A 178 23.17 -9.47 -10.23
CA ALA A 178 23.99 -9.18 -11.40
C ALA A 178 25.48 -9.10 -11.03
N ALA A 179 25.83 -8.41 -9.94
CA ALA A 179 27.21 -8.35 -9.45
C ALA A 179 27.73 -9.72 -8.97
N GLU A 180 26.89 -10.56 -8.37
CA GLU A 180 27.26 -11.94 -8.02
C GLU A 180 27.48 -12.79 -9.28
N ARG A 181 26.60 -12.68 -10.27
CA ARG A 181 26.74 -13.36 -11.57
C ARG A 181 28.03 -12.94 -12.29
N GLU A 182 28.37 -11.66 -12.29
CA GLU A 182 29.61 -11.18 -12.92
C GLU A 182 30.87 -11.67 -12.18
N ARG A 183 30.83 -11.78 -10.85
CA ARG A 183 31.91 -12.40 -10.07
C ARG A 183 32.05 -13.89 -10.38
N ASP A 184 30.93 -14.61 -10.42
CA ASP A 184 30.89 -16.03 -10.78
C ASP A 184 31.48 -16.21 -12.19
N LEU A 185 31.04 -15.41 -13.18
CA LEU A 185 31.54 -15.42 -14.56
C LEU A 185 33.05 -15.17 -14.63
N SER A 186 33.53 -14.12 -13.95
CA SER A 186 34.96 -13.79 -13.89
C SER A 186 35.78 -14.93 -13.30
N GLU A 187 35.26 -15.61 -12.27
CA GLU A 187 35.94 -16.74 -11.66
C GLU A 187 35.93 -17.98 -12.56
N ILE A 188 34.85 -18.21 -13.31
CA ILE A 188 34.74 -19.30 -14.29
C ILE A 188 35.76 -19.12 -15.40
N ILE A 189 35.84 -17.91 -15.97
CA ILE A 189 36.83 -17.54 -16.99
C ILE A 189 38.25 -17.75 -16.43
N ARG A 190 38.52 -17.23 -15.23
CA ARG A 190 39.83 -17.40 -14.56
C ARG A 190 40.21 -18.87 -14.36
N LEU A 191 39.26 -19.71 -13.94
CA LEU A 191 39.50 -21.14 -13.76
C LEU A 191 39.72 -21.84 -15.10
N ALA A 192 38.94 -21.52 -16.13
CA ALA A 192 39.08 -22.11 -17.45
C ALA A 192 40.40 -21.73 -18.13
N GLN A 193 40.87 -20.49 -17.94
CA GLN A 193 42.15 -20.00 -18.43
C GLN A 193 43.36 -20.56 -17.69
N SER A 194 43.17 -21.01 -16.44
CA SER A 194 44.29 -21.57 -15.68
C SER A 194 44.82 -22.85 -16.36
N SER A 195 46.15 -22.92 -16.51
CA SER A 195 46.79 -23.95 -17.31
C SER A 195 46.59 -25.35 -16.74
N ASP A 196 46.68 -26.38 -17.59
CA ASP A 196 46.63 -27.78 -17.18
C ASP A 196 47.67 -28.10 -16.10
N ALA A 197 48.81 -27.42 -16.10
CA ALA A 197 49.83 -27.56 -15.06
C ALA A 197 49.30 -27.20 -13.66
N VAL A 198 48.40 -26.22 -13.54
CA VAL A 198 47.76 -25.86 -12.28
C VAL A 198 46.82 -26.98 -11.82
N LEU A 199 46.01 -27.53 -12.73
CA LEU A 199 45.15 -28.68 -12.42
C LEU A 199 45.97 -29.88 -11.94
N GLN A 200 47.05 -30.22 -12.64
CA GLN A 200 47.91 -31.35 -12.27
C GLN A 200 48.49 -31.16 -10.87
N ARG A 201 48.91 -29.94 -10.50
CA ARG A 201 49.35 -29.62 -9.14
C ARG A 201 48.24 -29.81 -8.10
N HIS A 202 47.00 -29.45 -8.42
CA HIS A 202 45.86 -29.68 -7.53
C HIS A 202 45.55 -31.17 -7.34
N LEU A 203 45.57 -31.95 -8.42
CA LEU A 203 45.40 -33.41 -8.39
C LEU A 203 46.48 -34.09 -7.53
N MET A 204 47.75 -33.68 -7.69
CA MET A 204 48.85 -34.21 -6.88
C MET A 204 48.67 -33.89 -5.39
N LYS A 205 48.25 -32.67 -5.05
CA LYS A 205 47.96 -32.28 -3.66
C LYS A 205 46.77 -33.05 -3.08
N GLU A 206 45.74 -33.31 -3.89
CA GLU A 206 44.60 -34.13 -3.49
C GLU A 206 45.03 -35.57 -3.16
N LYS A 207 45.80 -36.20 -4.05
CA LYS A 207 46.34 -37.56 -3.84
C LYS A 207 47.18 -37.64 -2.56
N ALA A 208 48.10 -36.70 -2.37
CA ALA A 208 48.92 -36.62 -1.16
C ALA A 208 48.08 -36.44 0.12
N LEU A 209 47.00 -35.65 0.08
CA LEU A 209 46.08 -35.50 1.22
C LEU A 209 45.31 -36.79 1.51
N ARG A 210 44.88 -37.52 0.48
CA ARG A 210 44.20 -38.82 0.65
C ARG A 210 45.12 -39.85 1.29
N GLU A 211 46.36 -39.94 0.84
CA GLU A 211 47.39 -40.82 1.42
C GLU A 211 47.65 -40.46 2.88
N LYS A 212 47.79 -39.16 3.20
CA LYS A 212 47.98 -38.69 4.57
C LYS A 212 46.78 -38.98 5.49
N ILE A 213 45.56 -38.88 4.97
CA ILE A 213 44.35 -39.24 5.72
C ILE A 213 44.31 -40.75 5.99
N ALA A 214 44.77 -41.57 5.05
CA ALA A 214 44.82 -43.01 5.21
C ALA A 214 45.86 -43.46 6.25
N SER A 215 46.95 -42.71 6.42
CA SER A 215 48.01 -43.03 7.40
C SER A 215 47.72 -42.55 8.83
N LEU A 216 46.76 -41.63 9.03
CA LEU A 216 46.49 -41.01 10.34
C LEU A 216 45.36 -41.72 11.10
N PRO A 217 45.41 -41.78 12.45
CA PRO A 217 44.31 -42.27 13.26
C PRO A 217 43.06 -41.37 13.11
N ALA A 218 41.87 -41.96 13.28
CA ALA A 218 40.59 -41.32 12.95
C ALA A 218 40.34 -39.94 13.64
N GLY A 219 40.96 -39.71 14.80
CA GLY A 219 40.87 -38.43 15.53
C GLY A 219 41.60 -37.28 14.83
N GLU A 220 42.80 -37.53 14.32
CA GLU A 220 43.68 -36.52 13.71
C GLU A 220 43.37 -36.27 12.23
N ALA A 221 42.64 -37.18 11.58
CA ALA A 221 42.25 -37.06 10.18
C ALA A 221 41.16 -35.99 9.91
N LYS A 222 40.44 -35.52 10.93
CA LYS A 222 39.32 -34.56 10.79
C LYS A 222 39.69 -33.27 10.04
N PRO A 223 40.74 -32.50 10.43
CA PRO A 223 41.13 -31.29 9.69
C PRO A 223 41.51 -31.60 8.24
N HIS A 224 42.24 -32.68 8.00
CA HIS A 224 42.64 -33.09 6.65
C HIS A 224 41.44 -33.46 5.78
N ARG A 225 40.39 -34.07 6.34
CA ARG A 225 39.13 -34.35 5.62
C ARG A 225 38.41 -33.06 5.20
N ILE A 226 38.44 -32.01 6.02
CA ILE A 226 37.87 -30.70 5.66
C ILE A 226 38.67 -30.10 4.49
N THR A 227 40.00 -30.13 4.57
CA THR A 227 40.87 -29.64 3.49
C THR A 227 40.69 -30.45 2.20
N LEU A 228 40.55 -31.77 2.29
CA LEU A 228 40.29 -32.63 1.13
C LEU A 228 38.93 -32.31 0.49
N LYS A 229 37.87 -32.11 1.29
CA LYS A 229 36.57 -31.66 0.78
C LYS A 229 36.69 -30.35 0.02
N GLN A 230 37.44 -29.38 0.56
CA GLN A 230 37.68 -28.11 -0.12
C GLN A 230 38.43 -28.31 -1.45
N LYS A 231 39.46 -29.18 -1.49
CA LYS A 231 40.19 -29.48 -2.72
C LYS A 231 39.34 -30.18 -3.77
N ASN A 232 38.45 -31.09 -3.36
CA ASN A 232 37.51 -31.74 -4.26
C ASN A 232 36.51 -30.74 -4.84
N ILE A 233 36.05 -29.76 -4.04
CA ILE A 233 35.22 -28.65 -4.53
C ILE A 233 36.01 -27.82 -5.54
N ASP A 234 37.26 -27.41 -5.22
CA ASP A 234 38.11 -26.65 -6.15
C ASP A 234 38.26 -27.39 -7.50
N LEU A 235 38.52 -28.70 -7.47
CA LEU A 235 38.67 -29.53 -8.66
C LEU A 235 37.37 -29.62 -9.46
N ALA A 236 36.24 -29.86 -8.79
CA ALA A 236 34.93 -29.93 -9.44
C ALA A 236 34.52 -28.58 -10.06
N ARG A 237 34.83 -27.46 -9.41
CA ARG A 237 34.64 -26.11 -9.97
C ARG A 237 35.45 -25.92 -11.24
N TRP A 238 36.69 -26.39 -11.25
CA TRP A 238 37.56 -26.28 -12.40
C TRP A 238 37.06 -27.09 -13.60
N HIS A 239 36.69 -28.35 -13.37
CA HIS A 239 36.09 -29.19 -14.41
C HIS A 239 34.76 -28.63 -14.92
N TRP A 240 33.91 -28.15 -14.02
CA TRP A 240 32.65 -27.53 -14.38
C TRP A 240 32.88 -26.26 -15.21
N ALA A 241 33.83 -25.41 -14.82
CA ALA A 241 34.21 -24.22 -15.59
C ALA A 241 34.64 -24.61 -17.01
N ARG A 242 35.60 -25.52 -17.16
CA ARG A 242 36.01 -26.01 -18.49
C ARG A 242 34.87 -26.58 -19.33
N LYS A 243 33.95 -27.31 -18.70
CA LYS A 243 32.77 -27.85 -19.38
C LYS A 243 31.89 -26.73 -19.95
N GLN A 244 31.56 -25.73 -19.14
CA GLN A 244 30.74 -24.59 -19.57
C GLN A 244 31.38 -23.82 -20.73
N VAL A 245 32.69 -23.65 -20.65
CA VAL A 245 33.47 -22.99 -21.70
C VAL A 245 33.45 -23.77 -23.01
N ARG A 246 33.59 -25.10 -22.93
CA ARG A 246 33.49 -25.95 -24.11
C ARG A 246 32.10 -25.86 -24.74
N ILE A 247 31.04 -25.90 -23.91
CA ILE A 247 29.66 -25.74 -24.37
C ILE A 247 29.45 -24.39 -25.07
N ALA A 248 29.98 -23.29 -24.51
CA ALA A 248 29.88 -21.97 -25.12
C ALA A 248 30.57 -21.90 -26.49
N ARG A 249 31.77 -22.49 -26.61
CA ARG A 249 32.49 -22.57 -27.90
C ARG A 249 31.75 -23.42 -28.93
N GLU A 250 31.21 -24.56 -28.52
CA GLU A 250 30.42 -25.45 -29.38
C GLU A 250 29.16 -24.73 -29.88
N ALA A 251 28.45 -24.01 -29.01
CA ALA A 251 27.27 -23.25 -29.36
C ALA A 251 27.58 -22.09 -30.33
N ARG A 252 28.69 -21.37 -30.11
CA ARG A 252 29.14 -20.33 -31.04
C ARG A 252 29.56 -20.89 -32.39
N ALA A 253 30.31 -22.00 -32.40
CA ALA A 253 30.69 -22.66 -33.65
C ALA A 253 29.46 -23.15 -34.43
N ALA A 254 28.40 -23.57 -33.74
CA ALA A 254 27.12 -23.88 -34.36
C ALA A 254 26.43 -22.62 -34.90
N GLN A 255 26.36 -21.53 -34.15
CA GLN A 255 25.76 -20.27 -34.62
C GLN A 255 26.49 -19.73 -35.85
N ALA A 256 27.83 -19.73 -35.83
CA ALA A 256 28.64 -19.30 -36.96
C ALA A 256 28.47 -20.18 -38.22
N ARG A 257 28.06 -21.45 -38.06
CA ARG A 257 27.68 -22.31 -39.19
C ARG A 257 26.33 -21.88 -39.76
N VAL A 258 25.33 -21.64 -38.90
CA VAL A 258 24.01 -21.16 -39.31
C VAL A 258 24.12 -19.81 -40.03
N ASP A 259 24.92 -18.88 -39.49
CA ASP A 259 25.10 -17.55 -40.09
C ASP A 259 25.81 -17.65 -41.46
N ARG A 260 26.79 -18.56 -41.60
CA ARG A 260 27.44 -18.82 -42.90
C ARG A 260 26.51 -19.46 -43.90
N GLU A 261 25.68 -20.42 -43.48
CA GLU A 261 24.67 -21.04 -44.32
C GLU A 261 23.62 -20.02 -44.78
N ALA A 262 23.19 -19.12 -43.89
CA ALA A 262 22.29 -18.02 -44.22
C ALA A 262 22.92 -17.04 -45.22
N GLN A 263 24.17 -16.63 -45.00
CA GLN A 263 24.91 -15.75 -45.92
C GLN A 263 25.13 -16.40 -47.30
N ALA A 264 25.47 -17.70 -47.33
CA ALA A 264 25.62 -18.44 -48.58
C ALA A 264 24.28 -18.57 -49.33
N ALA A 265 23.17 -18.78 -48.62
CA ALA A 265 21.83 -18.80 -49.20
C ALA A 265 21.42 -17.44 -49.79
N GLU A 266 21.76 -16.33 -49.12
CA GLU A 266 21.52 -14.97 -49.64
C GLU A 266 22.40 -14.64 -50.84
N ALA A 267 23.65 -15.12 -50.87
CA ALA A 267 24.59 -14.86 -51.96
C ALA A 267 24.24 -15.61 -53.26
N GLY A 268 23.34 -16.60 -53.24
CA GLY A 268 22.85 -17.29 -54.44
C GLY A 268 23.90 -18.13 -55.18
N GLU A 269 25.11 -18.28 -54.64
CA GLU A 269 26.17 -19.11 -55.21
C GLU A 269 26.13 -20.50 -54.57
N GLY A 270 25.85 -21.51 -55.39
CA GLY A 270 26.00 -22.92 -55.01
C GLY A 270 27.47 -23.26 -54.74
N ALA A 271 27.93 -23.00 -53.51
CA ALA A 271 29.31 -23.23 -53.10
C ALA A 271 29.49 -24.67 -52.58
N GLU A 272 29.76 -25.58 -53.50
CA GLU A 272 30.34 -26.90 -53.25
C GLU A 272 31.84 -26.73 -52.95
N ALA A 273 32.22 -26.40 -51.71
CA ALA A 273 33.64 -26.27 -51.36
C ALA A 273 33.98 -26.67 -49.91
N ALA A 274 34.73 -27.77 -49.83
CA ALA A 274 35.76 -28.06 -48.85
C ALA A 274 35.34 -28.12 -47.37
N ALA A 275 34.77 -29.26 -46.98
CA ALA A 275 34.79 -29.77 -45.60
C ALA A 275 36.20 -30.21 -45.19
N GLY A 276 37.14 -29.27 -45.10
CA GLY A 276 38.45 -29.46 -44.48
C GLY A 276 38.34 -29.26 -42.96
N GLY A 277 37.90 -30.29 -42.24
CA GLY A 277 37.87 -30.30 -40.78
C GLY A 277 39.26 -30.47 -40.19
N GLU A 278 40.12 -29.45 -40.29
CA GLU A 278 41.38 -29.43 -39.53
C GLU A 278 41.11 -29.01 -38.08
N GLY A 279 41.70 -29.79 -37.17
CA GLY A 279 41.36 -29.85 -35.75
C GLY A 279 41.43 -28.49 -35.04
N VAL A 280 40.31 -28.12 -34.42
CA VAL A 280 40.23 -27.08 -33.38
C VAL A 280 40.82 -27.63 -32.06
N GLU A 281 41.99 -28.25 -32.13
CA GLU A 281 42.68 -28.82 -30.98
C GLU A 281 43.68 -27.80 -30.41
N ASN A 282 43.27 -27.21 -29.29
CA ASN A 282 44.13 -26.86 -28.15
C ASN A 282 44.94 -25.54 -28.18
N ALA A 283 44.76 -24.66 -29.16
CA ALA A 283 45.21 -23.28 -28.97
C ALA A 283 44.30 -22.61 -27.93
N ILE A 284 44.81 -22.44 -26.71
CA ILE A 284 44.22 -21.60 -25.65
C ILE A 284 44.39 -20.15 -26.11
N GLU A 285 43.65 -19.77 -27.14
CA GLU A 285 43.61 -18.40 -27.66
C GLU A 285 42.82 -17.50 -26.72
N ASP A 286 43.25 -16.23 -26.72
CA ASP A 286 42.62 -15.13 -25.99
C ASP A 286 41.12 -15.12 -26.23
N TRP A 287 40.39 -15.00 -25.14
CA TRP A 287 38.94 -15.03 -25.13
C TRP A 287 38.41 -13.81 -25.86
N SER A 288 37.66 -14.02 -26.94
CA SER A 288 37.01 -12.90 -27.62
C SER A 288 35.90 -12.32 -26.72
N GLU A 289 35.65 -11.01 -26.82
CA GLU A 289 34.55 -10.37 -26.08
C GLU A 289 33.19 -11.03 -26.37
N GLU A 290 33.02 -11.60 -27.58
CA GLU A 290 31.83 -12.36 -27.97
C GLU A 290 31.64 -13.64 -27.16
N ASP A 291 32.73 -14.35 -26.81
CA ASP A 291 32.64 -15.55 -25.95
C ASP A 291 32.22 -15.18 -24.53
N ILE A 292 32.71 -14.03 -24.03
CA ILE A 292 32.34 -13.49 -22.72
C ILE A 292 30.88 -13.04 -22.72
N ALA A 293 30.42 -12.41 -23.80
CA ALA A 293 29.04 -12.00 -23.98
C ALA A 293 28.09 -13.21 -24.01
N TYR A 294 28.42 -14.25 -24.79
CA TYR A 294 27.64 -15.48 -24.84
C TYR A 294 27.55 -16.15 -23.47
N LEU A 295 28.67 -16.21 -22.73
CA LEU A 295 28.70 -16.72 -21.38
C LEU A 295 27.86 -15.85 -20.43
N ARG A 296 27.89 -14.51 -20.52
CA ARG A 296 27.09 -13.67 -19.64
C ARG A 296 25.58 -13.94 -19.76
N GLU A 297 25.10 -14.27 -20.95
CA GLU A 297 23.69 -14.55 -21.22
C GLU A 297 23.30 -16.00 -20.91
N ASN A 298 24.16 -16.97 -21.21
CA ASN A 298 23.79 -18.39 -21.21
C ASN A 298 24.44 -19.23 -20.10
N LEU A 299 25.36 -18.66 -19.32
CA LEU A 299 26.08 -19.42 -18.31
C LEU A 299 25.19 -19.73 -17.11
N GLU A 300 25.04 -21.02 -16.83
CA GLU A 300 24.47 -21.48 -15.57
C GLU A 300 25.37 -21.01 -14.41
N PRO A 301 24.85 -20.49 -13.29
CA PRO A 301 25.69 -20.17 -12.14
C PRO A 301 26.34 -21.44 -11.57
N PHE A 302 27.41 -21.28 -10.79
CA PHE A 302 27.99 -22.43 -10.07
C PHE A 302 26.90 -23.17 -9.28
N PRO A 303 26.85 -24.52 -9.38
CA PRO A 303 25.96 -25.33 -8.56
C PRO A 303 26.11 -24.96 -7.07
N LYS A 304 25.01 -24.97 -6.30
CA LYS A 304 25.01 -24.54 -4.89
C LYS A 304 26.06 -25.27 -4.03
N ASN A 305 26.39 -26.52 -4.36
CA ASN A 305 27.42 -27.34 -3.70
C ASN A 305 28.86 -26.99 -4.12
N LEU A 306 29.04 -26.23 -5.21
CA LEU A 306 30.32 -25.79 -5.75
C LEU A 306 30.61 -24.31 -5.50
N LYS A 307 29.62 -23.52 -5.06
CA LYS A 307 29.87 -22.15 -4.59
C LYS A 307 30.80 -22.21 -3.38
N MET A 308 31.89 -21.45 -3.41
CA MET A 308 32.70 -21.29 -2.19
C MET A 308 31.77 -20.82 -1.08
N HIS A 309 31.97 -21.36 0.13
CA HIS A 309 31.27 -20.87 1.30
C HIS A 309 31.64 -19.40 1.50
N VAL A 310 30.88 -18.51 0.87
CA VAL A 310 30.81 -17.11 1.24
C VAL A 310 30.41 -17.15 2.71
N SER A 311 31.19 -16.49 3.56
CA SER A 311 31.00 -16.58 5.01
C SER A 311 29.53 -16.37 5.33
N SER A 312 28.96 -17.20 6.22
CA SER A 312 27.54 -17.16 6.55
C SER A 312 27.05 -15.77 6.98
N ASN A 313 27.99 -14.90 7.39
CA ASN A 313 27.76 -13.51 7.77
C ASN A 313 27.32 -12.60 6.61
N GLN A 314 27.42 -13.04 5.35
CA GLN A 314 26.92 -12.30 4.19
C GLN A 314 25.53 -12.75 3.71
N ARG A 315 24.91 -13.74 4.37
CA ARG A 315 23.48 -14.01 4.21
C ARG A 315 22.70 -12.89 4.90
N THR A 316 22.59 -11.76 4.22
CA THR A 316 21.58 -10.78 4.56
C THR A 316 20.23 -11.49 4.52
N PRO A 317 19.34 -11.27 5.50
CA PRO A 317 17.98 -11.79 5.42
C PRO A 317 17.42 -11.41 4.04
N ALA A 318 16.67 -12.33 3.42
CA ALA A 318 15.95 -12.02 2.19
C ALA A 318 15.10 -10.78 2.47
N LYS A 319 15.52 -9.63 1.94
CA LYS A 319 14.74 -8.40 2.06
C LYS A 319 13.48 -8.65 1.23
N THR A 320 12.35 -8.71 1.90
CA THR A 320 11.05 -8.83 1.26
C THR A 320 10.79 -7.54 0.51
N TYR A 321 10.45 -7.64 -0.78
CA TYR A 321 10.04 -6.48 -1.55
C TYR A 321 8.52 -6.42 -1.52
N PHE A 322 7.98 -5.23 -1.23
CA PHE A 322 6.55 -5.00 -1.35
C PHE A 322 6.22 -4.74 -2.83
N THR A 323 4.99 -5.02 -3.23
CA THR A 323 4.55 -4.77 -4.62
C THR A 323 3.10 -4.31 -4.62
N ALA A 324 2.76 -3.42 -5.54
CA ALA A 324 1.37 -3.12 -5.86
C ALA A 324 0.70 -4.20 -6.72
N ASP A 325 1.47 -5.06 -7.39
CA ASP A 325 0.95 -6.06 -8.31
C ASP A 325 0.18 -7.15 -7.56
N GLY A 326 -1.05 -7.42 -8.00
CA GLY A 326 -1.94 -8.39 -7.38
C GLY A 326 -2.61 -7.89 -6.09
N VAL A 327 -2.48 -6.61 -5.75
CA VAL A 327 -3.26 -5.99 -4.68
C VAL A 327 -4.63 -5.59 -5.21
N THR A 328 -5.68 -6.05 -4.54
CA THR A 328 -7.08 -5.71 -4.89
C THR A 328 -7.75 -5.01 -3.73
N VAL A 329 -8.30 -3.82 -3.96
CA VAL A 329 -9.07 -3.05 -2.98
C VAL A 329 -10.55 -3.11 -3.35
N ARG A 330 -11.35 -3.69 -2.46
CA ARG A 330 -12.80 -3.84 -2.61
C ARG A 330 -13.54 -2.81 -1.78
N TRP A 331 -14.38 -2.02 -2.43
CA TRP A 331 -15.07 -0.86 -1.84
C TRP A 331 -16.54 -1.14 -1.53
N ALA A 332 -17.01 -0.80 -0.34
CA ALA A 332 -18.44 -0.81 -0.05
C ALA A 332 -19.21 0.23 -0.89
N ASN A 333 -18.58 1.38 -1.16
CA ASN A 333 -19.04 2.38 -2.10
C ASN A 333 -17.90 2.74 -3.05
N THR A 334 -18.08 2.51 -4.34
CA THR A 334 -17.02 2.73 -5.35
C THR A 334 -16.62 4.20 -5.48
N GLY A 335 -17.55 5.15 -5.23
CA GLY A 335 -17.23 6.58 -5.24
C GLY A 335 -16.30 7.02 -4.11
N ASP A 336 -16.12 6.19 -3.07
CA ASP A 336 -15.16 6.49 -2.01
C ASP A 336 -13.71 6.42 -2.53
N ALA A 337 -13.44 5.70 -3.63
CA ALA A 337 -12.09 5.62 -4.21
C ALA A 337 -11.55 6.98 -4.70
N GLU A 338 -12.43 7.95 -4.96
CA GLU A 338 -12.09 9.30 -5.44
C GLU A 338 -11.46 10.19 -4.34
N PHE A 339 -11.58 9.81 -3.06
CA PHE A 339 -10.94 10.55 -1.98
C PHE A 339 -9.41 10.47 -2.00
N ALA A 340 -8.85 9.50 -2.72
CA ALA A 340 -7.42 9.41 -2.96
C ALA A 340 -7.05 10.17 -4.24
N ALA A 341 -6.02 11.00 -4.16
CA ALA A 341 -5.54 11.77 -5.32
C ALA A 341 -4.94 10.87 -6.42
N GLN A 342 -4.28 9.78 -6.04
CA GLN A 342 -3.65 8.84 -6.95
C GLN A 342 -3.60 7.44 -6.33
N TRP A 343 -3.76 6.43 -7.17
CA TRP A 343 -3.55 5.02 -6.84
C TRP A 343 -2.34 4.45 -7.59
N PRO A 344 -1.60 3.46 -7.04
CA PRO A 344 -0.57 2.76 -7.80
C PRO A 344 -1.20 1.98 -8.97
N THR A 345 -0.50 1.91 -10.11
CA THR A 345 -1.02 1.32 -11.36
C THR A 345 -1.35 -0.17 -11.24
N GLY A 346 -0.66 -0.92 -10.36
CA GLY A 346 -0.88 -2.35 -10.15
C GLY A 346 -2.10 -2.70 -9.27
N VAL A 347 -2.75 -1.71 -8.66
CA VAL A 347 -3.85 -1.94 -7.72
C VAL A 347 -5.18 -2.05 -8.46
N ALA A 348 -5.87 -3.19 -8.29
CA ALA A 348 -7.23 -3.37 -8.79
C ALA A 348 -8.26 -2.76 -7.83
N LEU A 349 -9.18 -1.94 -8.34
CA LEU A 349 -10.25 -1.34 -7.56
C LEU A 349 -11.58 -2.01 -7.94
N GLU A 350 -12.19 -2.72 -6.99
CA GLU A 350 -13.38 -3.53 -7.22
C GLU A 350 -14.54 -3.11 -6.28
N PRO A 351 -15.80 -3.37 -6.64
CA PRO A 351 -16.91 -3.25 -5.70
C PRO A 351 -16.93 -4.45 -4.73
N LEU A 352 -17.12 -4.18 -3.44
CA LEU A 352 -17.29 -5.21 -2.40
C LEU A 352 -18.68 -5.88 -2.44
N GLY A 353 -19.65 -5.22 -3.07
CA GLY A 353 -21.06 -5.62 -3.07
C GLY A 353 -21.83 -5.19 -1.83
N ILE A 354 -23.12 -5.55 -1.79
CA ILE A 354 -24.02 -5.17 -0.69
C ILE A 354 -23.65 -5.98 0.57
N THR A 355 -23.32 -5.26 1.65
CA THR A 355 -22.94 -5.86 2.94
C THR A 355 -23.72 -5.26 4.10
N ARG A 356 -23.96 -6.05 5.15
CA ARG A 356 -24.58 -5.55 6.41
C ARG A 356 -23.51 -5.10 7.40
N TYR A 357 -23.05 -6.02 8.25
CA TYR A 357 -22.24 -5.70 9.45
C TYR A 357 -20.86 -6.33 9.42
N SER A 358 -20.70 -7.40 8.63
CA SER A 358 -19.45 -8.14 8.45
C SER A 358 -19.03 -8.02 7.00
N HIS A 359 -17.71 -7.99 6.77
CA HIS A 359 -17.17 -8.16 5.43
C HIS A 359 -17.59 -9.52 4.84
N PRO A 360 -17.76 -9.61 3.50
CA PRO A 360 -17.98 -10.89 2.85
C PRO A 360 -16.75 -11.79 3.02
N LYS A 361 -16.90 -13.10 2.84
CA LYS A 361 -15.75 -14.00 2.76
C LYS A 361 -15.04 -13.70 1.44
N LEU A 362 -13.79 -13.26 1.51
CA LEU A 362 -12.95 -13.07 0.35
C LEU A 362 -12.21 -14.39 0.04
N PRO A 363 -11.87 -14.65 -1.23
CA PRO A 363 -11.11 -15.83 -1.62
C PRO A 363 -9.73 -15.75 -0.97
N ASP A 364 -9.27 -16.86 -0.40
CA ASP A 364 -7.95 -16.96 0.23
C ASP A 364 -6.93 -17.62 -0.73
N SER A 365 -7.42 -18.24 -1.80
CA SER A 365 -6.64 -18.87 -2.86
C SER A 365 -7.14 -18.43 -4.24
N PRO A 366 -6.27 -18.31 -5.26
CA PRO A 366 -6.71 -18.14 -6.65
C PRO A 366 -7.53 -19.34 -7.18
N GLU A 367 -7.50 -20.49 -6.50
CA GLU A 367 -8.32 -21.66 -6.83
C GLU A 367 -9.74 -21.59 -6.23
N ASP A 368 -9.97 -20.70 -5.25
CA ASP A 368 -11.32 -20.48 -4.72
C ASP A 368 -12.18 -19.83 -5.82
N PRO A 369 -13.48 -20.17 -5.92
CA PRO A 369 -14.36 -19.58 -6.92
C PRO A 369 -14.32 -18.05 -6.84
N GLU A 370 -14.28 -17.40 -8.01
CA GLU A 370 -14.19 -15.94 -8.10
C GLU A 370 -15.26 -15.28 -7.24
N PHE A 371 -14.84 -14.27 -6.49
CA PHE A 371 -15.77 -13.54 -5.63
C PHE A 371 -16.74 -12.73 -6.50
N GLU A 372 -17.96 -13.21 -6.65
CA GLU A 372 -19.02 -12.44 -7.31
C GLU A 372 -19.68 -11.47 -6.30
N PRO A 373 -19.47 -10.14 -6.40
CA PRO A 373 -20.09 -9.20 -5.50
C PRO A 373 -21.61 -9.25 -5.65
N ILE A 374 -22.33 -9.30 -4.53
CA ILE A 374 -23.80 -9.23 -4.53
C ILE A 374 -24.20 -7.83 -4.99
N LYS A 375 -24.70 -7.70 -6.22
CA LYS A 375 -25.10 -6.42 -6.82
C LYS A 375 -26.52 -6.02 -6.45
N GLU A 376 -27.39 -7.00 -6.20
CA GLU A 376 -28.82 -6.78 -6.01
C GLU A 376 -29.28 -6.95 -4.56
N VAL A 377 -30.14 -6.02 -4.10
CA VAL A 377 -30.74 -6.08 -2.75
C VAL A 377 -31.61 -7.33 -2.59
N ALA A 378 -32.25 -7.77 -3.68
CA ALA A 378 -32.99 -9.01 -3.78
C ALA A 378 -32.11 -10.20 -3.38
N GLU A 379 -31.09 -10.53 -4.17
CA GLU A 379 -30.14 -11.60 -3.88
C GLU A 379 -29.61 -11.54 -2.42
N PHE A 380 -29.24 -10.34 -1.96
CA PHE A 380 -28.79 -10.13 -0.59
C PHE A 380 -29.85 -10.49 0.48
N LYS A 381 -31.10 -10.08 0.28
CA LYS A 381 -32.21 -10.40 1.20
C LYS A 381 -32.48 -11.89 1.21
N ALA A 382 -32.49 -12.56 0.06
CA ALA A 382 -32.72 -14.00 -0.03
C ALA A 382 -31.61 -14.80 0.68
N LEU A 383 -30.35 -14.40 0.54
CA LEU A 383 -29.22 -15.04 1.24
C LEU A 383 -29.31 -14.89 2.77
N GLN A 384 -29.85 -13.76 3.27
CA GLN A 384 -29.93 -13.48 4.70
C GLN A 384 -31.18 -14.04 5.38
N TRP A 385 -32.29 -14.17 4.66
CA TRP A 385 -33.60 -14.54 5.22
C TRP A 385 -33.97 -16.00 4.98
N THR A 386 -33.01 -16.90 5.19
CA THR A 386 -33.20 -18.36 5.01
C THR A 386 -34.30 -18.98 5.87
N LYS A 387 -34.80 -18.27 6.90
CA LYS A 387 -35.85 -18.75 7.81
C LYS A 387 -37.23 -18.11 7.61
N ARG A 388 -37.38 -17.16 6.68
CA ARG A 388 -38.67 -16.53 6.41
C ARG A 388 -39.18 -16.99 5.06
N LYS A 389 -40.46 -17.37 4.98
CA LYS A 389 -41.13 -17.63 3.69
C LYS A 389 -41.02 -16.35 2.86
N GLU A 390 -40.46 -16.47 1.67
CA GLU A 390 -40.19 -15.33 0.80
C GLU A 390 -41.54 -14.81 0.25
N ASN A 391 -42.05 -13.70 0.81
CA ASN A 391 -43.26 -13.03 0.32
C ASN A 391 -43.02 -12.19 -0.96
N TRP A 392 -41.94 -12.43 -1.69
CA TRP A 392 -41.49 -11.60 -2.81
C TRP A 392 -40.94 -12.49 -3.91
N GLU A 393 -41.43 -12.28 -5.14
CA GLU A 393 -41.03 -13.05 -6.31
C GLU A 393 -39.61 -12.69 -6.73
N LEU A 394 -38.70 -13.68 -6.67
CA LEU A 394 -37.36 -13.56 -7.24
C LEU A 394 -37.47 -13.69 -8.77
N SER A 395 -36.78 -12.82 -9.52
CA SER A 395 -36.62 -13.04 -10.95
C SER A 395 -35.95 -14.40 -11.19
N PRO A 396 -36.36 -15.19 -12.20
CA PRO A 396 -35.88 -16.57 -12.40
C PRO A 396 -34.34 -16.71 -12.34
N GLY A 397 -33.59 -15.78 -12.95
CA GLY A 397 -32.12 -15.82 -12.92
C GLY A 397 -31.48 -15.42 -11.58
N ILE A 398 -32.20 -14.75 -10.69
CA ILE A 398 -31.73 -14.45 -9.32
C ILE A 398 -31.95 -15.66 -8.42
N ALA A 399 -33.08 -16.35 -8.58
CA ALA A 399 -33.41 -17.55 -7.80
C ALA A 399 -32.32 -18.62 -7.96
N ASP A 400 -31.90 -18.90 -9.20
CA ASP A 400 -30.85 -19.90 -9.47
C ASP A 400 -29.51 -19.53 -8.81
N ARG A 401 -29.09 -18.26 -8.90
CA ARG A 401 -27.85 -17.76 -8.25
C ARG A 401 -27.93 -17.85 -6.74
N VAL A 402 -29.06 -17.49 -6.14
CA VAL A 402 -29.28 -17.60 -4.69
C VAL A 402 -29.21 -19.06 -4.26
N MET A 403 -29.82 -19.98 -5.00
CA MET A 403 -29.82 -21.40 -4.69
C MET A 403 -28.41 -22.01 -4.79
N ALA A 404 -27.66 -21.70 -5.86
CA ALA A 404 -26.26 -22.13 -6.00
C ALA A 404 -25.41 -21.65 -4.83
N ARG A 405 -25.57 -20.39 -4.42
CA ARG A 405 -24.81 -19.79 -3.33
C ARG A 405 -25.20 -20.28 -1.94
N ARG A 406 -26.48 -20.63 -1.73
CA ARG A 406 -26.94 -21.34 -0.51
C ARG A 406 -26.30 -22.72 -0.42
N ALA A 407 -26.24 -23.45 -1.53
CA ALA A 407 -25.59 -24.76 -1.60
C ALA A 407 -24.09 -24.65 -1.26
N GLU A 408 -23.36 -23.67 -1.83
CA GLU A 408 -21.95 -23.42 -1.51
C GLU A 408 -21.71 -23.11 -0.01
N MET A 409 -22.63 -22.39 0.63
CA MET A 409 -22.55 -22.09 2.06
C MET A 409 -22.98 -23.27 2.96
N GLY A 410 -23.34 -24.43 2.38
CA GLY A 410 -23.84 -25.59 3.12
C GLY A 410 -25.20 -25.35 3.78
N LEU A 411 -25.98 -24.40 3.26
CA LEU A 411 -27.36 -24.12 3.66
C LEU A 411 -28.34 -24.86 2.74
N GLU A 412 -28.10 -26.15 2.51
CA GLU A 412 -29.09 -27.01 1.84
C GLU A 412 -30.40 -26.95 2.62
N GLU A 413 -31.51 -26.83 1.90
CA GLU A 413 -32.83 -26.85 2.51
C GLU A 413 -33.00 -28.16 3.26
N HIS A 414 -33.02 -28.09 4.59
CA HIS A 414 -33.31 -29.27 5.40
C HIS A 414 -34.70 -29.77 4.98
N PRO A 415 -34.84 -31.00 4.47
CA PRO A 415 -36.11 -31.52 3.95
C PRO A 415 -37.24 -31.49 4.99
N ASP A 416 -36.89 -31.38 6.28
CA ASP A 416 -37.83 -31.31 7.40
C ASP A 416 -38.66 -30.01 7.49
N LEU A 417 -38.29 -28.94 6.78
CA LEU A 417 -39.12 -27.72 6.73
C LEU A 417 -40.38 -27.91 5.87
N ALA A 418 -40.34 -28.80 4.87
CA ALA A 418 -41.53 -29.22 4.12
C ALA A 418 -42.46 -30.09 5.00
N ASN A 419 -41.89 -30.95 5.86
CA ASN A 419 -42.66 -31.86 6.71
C ASN A 419 -43.31 -31.20 7.94
N LYS A 420 -42.80 -30.06 8.42
CA LYS A 420 -43.45 -29.34 9.54
C LYS A 420 -44.72 -28.59 9.17
N LEU A 421 -44.99 -28.39 7.88
CA LEU A 421 -46.22 -27.73 7.40
C LEU A 421 -47.37 -28.71 7.13
N GLN A 422 -47.11 -30.02 7.00
CA GLN A 422 -48.18 -31.02 6.90
C GLN A 422 -48.86 -31.32 8.25
N PHE A 423 -48.36 -30.78 9.37
CA PHE A 423 -48.97 -30.91 10.69
C PHE A 423 -49.80 -29.70 11.14
N ALA A 424 -49.99 -28.71 10.26
CA ALA A 424 -50.82 -27.52 10.53
C ALA A 424 -52.18 -27.55 9.80
N GLU A 425 -52.63 -28.73 9.34
CA GLU A 425 -53.99 -28.98 8.86
C GLU A 425 -54.84 -29.62 9.98
N TYR A 426 -55.18 -28.84 11.02
CA TYR A 426 -56.18 -29.18 12.06
C TYR A 426 -56.32 -27.95 12.98
N GLN A 427 -57.44 -27.24 13.21
CA GLN A 427 -58.86 -27.38 12.92
C GLN A 427 -59.48 -26.01 12.61
N PRO A 428 -60.57 -25.91 11.83
CA PRO A 428 -61.32 -24.67 11.66
C PRO A 428 -62.58 -24.69 12.53
N GLU A 429 -62.51 -24.35 13.82
CA GLU A 429 -63.75 -24.08 14.59
C GLU A 429 -63.58 -22.88 15.53
N THR A 430 -64.55 -21.96 15.42
CA THR A 430 -64.98 -20.91 16.37
C THR A 430 -64.16 -19.61 16.55
N GLU A 431 -64.02 -18.77 15.53
CA GLU A 431 -63.70 -17.33 15.74
C GLU A 431 -64.38 -16.42 14.69
N THR A 432 -65.71 -16.50 14.52
CA THR A 432 -66.45 -15.64 13.57
C THR A 432 -67.50 -14.72 14.20
N ALA A 433 -67.49 -14.52 15.52
CA ALA A 433 -68.46 -13.63 16.18
C ALA A 433 -67.86 -12.37 16.82
N GLU A 434 -66.59 -12.38 17.27
CA GLU A 434 -65.99 -11.21 17.93
C GLU A 434 -65.26 -10.25 16.97
N MET A 435 -64.70 -10.74 15.86
CA MET A 435 -64.00 -9.87 14.91
C MET A 435 -64.92 -8.93 14.12
N LEU A 436 -66.18 -9.32 13.89
CA LEU A 436 -67.16 -8.49 13.17
C LEU A 436 -67.75 -7.35 14.01
N ALA A 437 -67.51 -7.32 15.32
CA ALA A 437 -67.95 -6.23 16.18
C ALA A 437 -66.93 -5.07 16.25
N PHE A 438 -65.66 -5.32 15.92
CA PHE A 438 -64.59 -4.32 16.03
C PHE A 438 -64.48 -3.42 14.78
N GLU A 439 -64.79 -3.95 13.59
CA GLU A 439 -64.73 -3.17 12.34
C GLU A 439 -65.89 -2.16 12.18
N ALA A 440 -66.96 -2.27 12.98
CA ALA A 440 -68.07 -1.31 12.94
C ALA A 440 -67.80 -0.03 13.76
N GLU A 441 -66.90 -0.08 14.75
CA GLU A 441 -66.60 1.05 15.63
C GLU A 441 -65.45 1.94 15.09
N GLU A 442 -64.61 1.40 14.20
CA GLU A 442 -63.50 2.14 13.58
C GLU A 442 -63.96 3.04 12.41
N ALA A 443 -65.14 2.77 11.82
CA ALA A 443 -65.70 3.57 10.72
C ALA A 443 -66.36 4.88 11.17
N GLU A 444 -66.79 5.03 12.44
CA GLU A 444 -67.39 6.29 12.95
C GLU A 444 -66.35 7.33 13.39
N LEU A 445 -65.06 6.96 13.51
CA LEU A 445 -63.99 7.85 13.99
C LEU A 445 -63.19 8.55 12.88
N GLU A 446 -63.28 8.11 11.62
CA GLU A 446 -62.59 8.76 10.48
C GLU A 446 -63.39 9.89 9.82
N GLU A 447 -64.67 10.10 10.16
CA GLU A 447 -65.50 11.16 9.55
C GLU A 447 -65.36 12.54 10.23
N SER A 448 -64.62 12.66 11.34
CA SER A 448 -64.53 13.92 12.12
C SER A 448 -63.20 14.70 12.00
N ALA A 449 -62.32 14.37 11.05
CA ALA A 449 -60.96 14.95 10.99
C ALA A 449 -60.62 15.66 9.67
N GLY A 450 -61.61 16.14 8.92
CA GLY A 450 -61.41 16.83 7.65
C GLY A 450 -61.93 18.26 7.63
N GLU A 451 -61.31 19.19 8.37
CA GLU A 451 -61.59 20.63 8.17
C GLU A 451 -60.35 21.50 8.46
N GLU A 452 -59.94 22.23 7.41
CA GLU A 452 -59.13 23.46 7.38
C GLU A 452 -57.67 23.43 7.87
N VAL A 453 -56.72 23.68 6.94
CA VAL A 453 -55.82 24.86 6.97
C VAL A 453 -55.21 25.01 5.56
N SER A 454 -55.71 25.99 4.80
CA SER A 454 -55.01 26.55 3.63
C SER A 454 -54.16 27.74 4.10
N ILE A 455 -52.84 27.70 3.88
CA ILE A 455 -51.97 28.85 4.10
C ILE A 455 -51.22 29.17 2.80
N GLU A 456 -51.36 30.45 2.44
CA GLU A 456 -50.86 31.17 1.28
C GLU A 456 -49.33 31.12 1.14
N LEU A 457 -48.85 30.79 -0.06
CA LEU A 457 -47.45 30.97 -0.47
C LEU A 457 -47.31 32.35 -1.13
N GLY A 458 -46.82 33.31 -0.34
CA GLY A 458 -46.43 34.63 -0.82
C GLY A 458 -45.06 34.64 -1.47
N GLU A 459 -45.00 35.26 -2.65
CA GLU A 459 -43.81 35.62 -3.41
C GLU A 459 -42.91 36.59 -2.62
N ALA A 460 -41.59 36.40 -2.67
CA ALA A 460 -40.63 37.41 -2.27
C ALA A 460 -39.43 37.45 -3.24
N THR A 461 -39.39 38.54 -3.99
CA THR A 461 -38.33 38.97 -4.91
C THR A 461 -37.14 39.60 -4.19
N LYS A 462 -35.95 39.43 -4.78
CA LYS A 462 -34.78 40.32 -4.82
C LYS A 462 -34.21 40.92 -3.53
N THR A 463 -32.93 40.65 -3.29
CA THR A 463 -31.87 41.69 -3.22
C THR A 463 -30.49 41.07 -3.42
N GLU A 464 -29.85 41.42 -4.55
CA GLU A 464 -28.41 41.30 -4.77
C GLU A 464 -27.75 42.51 -4.12
N GLU A 465 -26.79 42.30 -3.23
CA GLU A 465 -25.87 43.35 -2.77
C GLU A 465 -24.43 42.91 -2.99
N GLY A 466 -23.67 43.81 -3.61
CA GLY A 466 -22.33 43.59 -4.14
C GLY A 466 -21.30 43.20 -3.09
N VAL A 467 -20.42 42.29 -3.51
CA VAL A 467 -19.09 42.15 -2.93
C VAL A 467 -18.12 42.50 -4.05
N GLU A 468 -17.50 43.67 -3.95
CA GLU A 468 -16.31 44.03 -4.71
C GLU A 468 -15.21 43.01 -4.36
N VAL A 469 -14.98 42.07 -5.27
CA VAL A 469 -13.77 41.27 -5.29
C VAL A 469 -12.73 42.08 -6.05
N VAL A 470 -11.61 42.33 -5.37
CA VAL A 470 -10.39 42.86 -5.97
C VAL A 470 -9.91 41.86 -7.03
N GLU A 471 -10.26 42.12 -8.28
CA GLU A 471 -9.68 41.51 -9.47
C GLU A 471 -8.28 42.09 -9.68
N ASP A 472 -7.25 41.26 -9.52
CA ASP A 472 -5.92 41.46 -10.10
C ASP A 472 -5.24 40.08 -10.23
N VAL A 473 -5.87 39.18 -10.99
CA VAL A 473 -5.18 38.07 -11.67
C VAL A 473 -5.89 37.91 -13.02
N GLU A 474 -5.31 38.50 -14.07
CA GLU A 474 -5.78 38.36 -15.45
C GLU A 474 -5.96 36.87 -15.82
N PRO A 475 -7.17 36.40 -16.14
CA PRO A 475 -7.42 35.02 -16.54
C PRO A 475 -7.20 34.77 -18.04
N GLU A 476 -6.32 35.53 -18.71
CA GLU A 476 -6.14 35.43 -20.17
C GLU A 476 -5.26 34.25 -20.62
N GLU A 477 -4.48 33.59 -19.75
CA GLU A 477 -3.49 32.59 -20.20
C GLU A 477 -4.04 31.15 -20.32
N TYR A 478 -5.26 30.86 -19.86
CA TYR A 478 -5.86 29.51 -19.97
C TYR A 478 -6.62 29.26 -21.28
N ASP A 479 -6.96 30.30 -22.04
CA ASP A 479 -7.70 30.17 -23.31
C ASP A 479 -6.82 29.81 -24.52
N VAL A 480 -5.51 29.63 -24.30
CA VAL A 480 -4.56 29.23 -25.36
C VAL A 480 -4.65 27.73 -25.69
N LEU A 481 -5.32 26.91 -24.87
CA LEU A 481 -5.32 25.46 -25.02
C LEU A 481 -6.38 24.89 -25.98
N VAL A 482 -7.26 25.72 -26.56
CA VAL A 482 -8.30 25.23 -27.49
C VAL A 482 -8.41 26.10 -28.74
N LYS A 483 -7.27 26.40 -29.40
CA LYS A 483 -7.34 26.75 -30.82
C LYS A 483 -7.56 25.44 -31.61
N PRO A 484 -8.68 25.26 -32.33
CA PRO A 484 -8.99 24.02 -33.05
C PRO A 484 -7.99 23.66 -34.16
N THR A 485 -7.05 24.56 -34.46
CA THR A 485 -6.02 24.41 -35.49
C THR A 485 -4.65 23.93 -34.99
N MET A 486 -4.41 23.82 -33.68
CA MET A 486 -3.11 23.37 -33.16
C MET A 486 -2.92 21.86 -33.27
N THR A 487 -1.78 21.45 -33.83
CA THR A 487 -1.36 20.05 -33.92
C THR A 487 -1.04 19.48 -32.53
N LEU A 488 -1.11 18.15 -32.38
CA LEU A 488 -0.83 17.46 -31.11
C LEU A 488 0.58 17.78 -30.57
N GLN A 489 1.56 17.94 -31.46
CA GLN A 489 2.95 18.25 -31.09
C GLN A 489 3.10 19.67 -30.53
N GLU A 490 2.39 20.64 -31.10
CA GLU A 490 2.36 22.01 -30.58
C GLU A 490 1.67 22.10 -29.22
N ARG A 491 0.61 21.31 -29.00
CA ARG A 491 -0.05 21.20 -27.68
C ARG A 491 0.89 20.64 -26.63
N ARG A 492 1.63 19.57 -26.95
CA ARG A 492 2.65 18.99 -26.06
C ARG A 492 3.74 20.02 -25.73
N ALA A 493 4.25 20.73 -26.73
CA ALA A 493 5.26 21.77 -26.53
C ALA A 493 4.75 22.96 -25.71
N ALA A 494 3.48 23.34 -25.85
CA ALA A 494 2.84 24.37 -25.02
C ALA A 494 2.76 23.92 -23.55
N ILE A 495 2.30 22.69 -23.29
CA ILE A 495 2.23 22.12 -21.94
C ILE A 495 3.62 22.07 -21.30
N THR A 496 4.66 21.63 -22.02
CA THR A 496 6.03 21.60 -21.50
C THR A 496 6.55 23.00 -21.15
N ARG A 497 6.23 24.02 -21.96
CA ARG A 497 6.60 25.41 -21.67
C ARG A 497 5.90 25.96 -20.44
N MET A 498 4.60 25.68 -20.27
CA MET A 498 3.85 26.05 -19.06
C MET A 498 4.43 25.38 -17.82
N HIS A 499 4.73 24.09 -17.89
CA HIS A 499 5.31 23.36 -16.77
C HIS A 499 6.69 23.91 -16.37
N LYS A 500 7.53 24.25 -17.37
CA LYS A 500 8.83 24.88 -17.12
C LYS A 500 8.69 26.26 -16.45
N ARG A 501 7.78 27.11 -16.92
CA ARG A 501 7.49 28.42 -16.29
C ARG A 501 6.99 28.26 -14.85
N ALA A 502 6.10 27.30 -14.60
CA ALA A 502 5.58 27.03 -13.26
C ALA A 502 6.70 26.60 -12.30
N LEU A 503 7.64 25.76 -12.76
CA LEU A 503 8.82 25.36 -11.99
C LEU A 503 9.77 26.54 -11.70
N GLU A 504 10.01 27.40 -12.68
CA GLU A 504 10.82 28.62 -12.51
C GLU A 504 10.17 29.59 -11.51
N ALA A 505 8.87 29.83 -11.61
CA ALA A 505 8.12 30.65 -10.67
C ALA A 505 8.14 30.07 -9.24
N ALA A 506 8.00 28.76 -9.09
CA ALA A 506 8.10 28.10 -7.78
C ALA A 506 9.50 28.24 -7.18
N LYS A 507 10.56 28.14 -8.00
CA LYS A 507 11.94 28.35 -7.55
C LYS A 507 12.16 29.80 -7.10
N GLU A 508 11.66 30.77 -7.86
CA GLU A 508 11.74 32.19 -7.50
C GLU A 508 11.01 32.49 -6.17
N GLN A 509 9.82 31.94 -5.98
CA GLN A 509 9.09 32.07 -4.71
C GLN A 509 9.84 31.45 -3.52
N ALA A 510 10.51 30.31 -3.73
CA ALA A 510 11.34 29.68 -2.70
C ALA A 510 12.56 30.54 -2.34
N GLU A 511 13.24 31.11 -3.34
CA GLU A 511 14.35 32.04 -3.14
C GLU A 511 13.91 33.33 -2.43
N ALA A 512 12.75 33.88 -2.78
CA ALA A 512 12.17 35.04 -2.11
C ALA A 512 11.87 34.76 -0.63
N ARG A 513 11.32 33.58 -0.30
CA ARG A 513 11.09 33.14 1.10
C ARG A 513 12.41 33.01 1.87
N LEU A 514 13.46 32.50 1.23
CA LEU A 514 14.79 32.39 1.85
C LEU A 514 15.40 33.78 2.10
N ARG A 515 15.29 34.71 1.15
CA ARG A 515 15.72 36.11 1.32
C ARG A 515 14.99 36.78 2.48
N LYS A 516 13.67 36.62 2.58
CA LYS A 516 12.86 37.14 3.70
C LYS A 516 13.33 36.59 5.05
N ARG A 517 13.53 35.26 5.15
CA ARG A 517 14.07 34.63 6.38
C ARG A 517 15.45 35.17 6.78
N LYS A 518 16.32 35.44 5.81
CA LYS A 518 17.65 36.03 6.08
C LYS A 518 17.53 37.47 6.59
N LEU A 519 16.61 38.26 6.04
CA LEU A 519 16.32 39.62 6.50
C LEU A 519 15.80 39.61 7.94
N ASP A 520 14.76 38.81 8.22
CA ASP A 520 14.17 38.66 9.56
C ASP A 520 15.21 38.21 10.60
N LYS A 521 16.12 37.30 10.22
CA LYS A 521 17.21 36.86 11.10
C LYS A 521 18.21 37.97 11.37
N ARG A 522 18.50 38.83 10.39
CA ARG A 522 19.37 40.00 10.56
C ARG A 522 18.72 41.03 11.48
N ASP A 523 17.42 41.27 11.31
CA ASP A 523 16.69 42.25 12.11
C ASP A 523 16.51 41.76 13.55
N ARG A 524 16.24 40.47 13.78
CA ARG A 524 16.27 39.86 15.12
C ARG A 524 17.64 39.98 15.79
N ARG A 525 18.74 39.85 15.04
CA ARG A 525 20.10 40.07 15.57
C ARG A 525 20.34 41.53 15.95
N LYS A 526 19.90 42.48 15.13
CA LYS A 526 19.97 43.91 15.45
C LYS A 526 19.17 44.24 16.70
N GLU A 527 17.95 43.70 16.82
CA GLU A 527 17.11 43.89 18.00
C GLU A 527 17.72 43.25 19.25
N ALA A 528 18.30 42.05 19.13
CA ALA A 528 19.01 41.40 20.23
C ALA A 528 20.24 42.21 20.69
N ASN A 529 21.04 42.72 19.75
CA ASN A 529 22.20 43.57 20.06
C ASN A 529 21.78 44.90 20.70
N ALA A 530 20.67 45.50 20.24
CA ALA A 530 20.10 46.70 20.85
C ALA A 530 19.62 46.44 22.29
N LYS A 531 18.95 45.30 22.54
CA LYS A 531 18.52 44.89 23.89
C LYS A 531 19.67 44.59 24.83
N GLN A 532 20.80 44.12 24.33
CA GLN A 532 21.99 43.81 25.14
C GLN A 532 22.83 45.05 25.50
N GLY A 533 22.46 46.26 25.07
CA GLY A 533 23.18 47.48 25.46
C GLY A 533 24.62 47.57 24.95
N LEU A 534 25.03 46.69 24.02
CA LEU A 534 26.38 46.62 23.45
C LEU A 534 26.65 47.71 22.39
N SER A 535 26.01 48.88 22.50
CA SER A 535 26.40 50.06 21.73
C SER A 535 27.48 50.89 22.43
N GLY A 536 28.09 50.36 23.50
CA GLY A 536 29.30 50.93 24.08
C GLY A 536 30.42 50.88 23.05
N LYS A 537 30.77 52.04 22.49
CA LYS A 537 32.02 52.26 21.77
C LYS A 537 33.16 51.75 22.66
N ILE A 538 33.69 50.56 22.35
CA ILE A 538 34.95 50.11 22.93
C ILE A 538 36.02 50.92 22.18
N ASP A 539 36.56 51.93 22.83
CA ASP A 539 37.73 52.63 22.33
C ASP A 539 38.87 51.61 22.14
N PRO A 540 39.47 51.51 20.95
CA PRO A 540 40.50 50.51 20.65
C PRO A 540 41.85 50.76 21.35
N SER A 541 41.93 51.68 22.32
CA SER A 541 43.16 52.04 23.03
C SER A 541 43.39 51.29 24.35
N THR A 542 42.62 50.25 24.66
CA THR A 542 42.80 49.47 25.91
C THR A 542 42.77 47.97 25.62
N ILE A 543 43.77 47.48 24.90
CA ILE A 543 44.09 46.04 24.87
C ILE A 543 45.48 45.90 25.50
N PRO A 544 45.59 45.33 26.72
CA PRO A 544 46.88 44.99 27.28
C PRO A 544 47.49 43.83 26.46
N ASP A 545 48.76 44.01 26.11
CA ASP A 545 49.61 43.07 25.40
C ASP A 545 49.82 41.81 26.27
N VAL A 546 49.20 40.69 25.87
CA VAL A 546 49.36 39.40 26.54
C VAL A 546 50.24 38.52 25.68
N SER A 547 51.54 38.51 26.00
CA SER A 547 52.54 37.60 25.47
C SER A 547 52.14 36.13 25.67
N PRO A 548 52.31 35.25 24.66
CA PRO A 548 52.05 33.82 24.80
C PRO A 548 53.25 33.15 25.47
N SER A 549 53.18 32.92 26.79
CA SER A 549 54.05 31.98 27.50
C SER A 549 53.49 30.56 27.37
N GLY A 550 54.36 29.61 27.02
CA GLY A 550 54.01 28.28 26.55
C GLY A 550 53.49 27.30 27.60
N ALA A 551 52.82 26.27 27.09
CA ALA A 551 52.64 24.94 27.66
C ALA A 551 52.22 24.06 26.47
N GLY A 552 52.93 23.00 26.08
CA GLY A 552 53.35 21.90 26.91
C GLY A 552 52.53 20.70 26.46
N ALA A 553 53.07 19.94 25.51
CA ALA A 553 52.48 18.72 24.98
C ALA A 553 52.51 17.62 26.06
N GLU A 554 51.38 16.96 26.30
CA GLU A 554 51.36 15.65 26.94
C GLU A 554 50.52 14.67 26.14
N VAL A 555 51.23 13.71 25.56
CA VAL A 555 50.74 12.49 24.93
C VAL A 555 50.33 11.52 26.04
N ARG A 556 49.11 11.00 26.00
CA ARG A 556 48.78 9.73 26.67
C ARG A 556 48.05 8.82 25.70
N GLY A 557 48.68 7.69 25.43
CA GLY A 557 48.02 6.50 24.92
C GLY A 557 47.51 5.63 26.08
N SER A 558 46.41 4.95 25.84
CA SER A 558 46.09 3.58 26.25
C SER A 558 44.93 3.10 25.40
#